data_AF-A0A059WLA6-F1
#
_entry.id   AF-A0A059WLA6-F1
#
_cell.length_a   1.000
_cell.length_b   1.000
_cell.length_c   1.000
_cell.angle_alpha   90.00
_cell.angle_beta   90.00
_cell.angle_gamma   90.00
#
_symmetry.space_group_name_H-M   'P 1'
#
loop_
_entity.id
_entity.type
_entity.pdbx_description
1 polymer ?
#
loop_
_entity_poly.entity_id
_entity_poly.type
_entity_poly.pdbx_seq_one_letter_code
_entity_poly.pdbx_strand_id
1 'polypeptide(L)'
;YGREGRGKGLEISKDKLSAPNQVIFPGMALASFLSVNFYDLDRRLEFATNALKNPAAELVTYLETDSNGKSWIEVLGQEGAHARIFWKQDLYAYSAIQKNPLRIPEELISRGQNLLFHPDSTFFKKTQDSHFPDAVYRLVESAKKQVANPPDLLVSLKDGYCGQGDFSQFVKMVRMHGSFTAGSSFGLVANTSHPIPPAVRSTDILSHLGIRVEEAFHKSKHFFHGDENSSIQELRTQFADGIPTRINEFSPEMIFLRLTKILSST
;
A
#
# COMPACT_ATOMS: atom_id res chain seq x y z
N TYR A 1 -4.83 20.99 -12.52
CA TYR A 1 -6.15 21.32 -13.06
C TYR A 1 -6.47 22.76 -12.71
N GLY A 2 -7.01 23.51 -13.69
CA GLY A 2 -7.59 24.85 -13.53
C GLY A 2 -9.09 24.88 -13.86
N ARG A 3 -9.81 23.77 -13.66
CA ARG A 3 -11.28 23.74 -13.68
C ARG A 3 -11.77 23.13 -12.39
N GLU A 4 -12.52 23.92 -11.63
CA GLU A 4 -13.31 23.51 -10.47
C GLU A 4 -14.19 22.31 -10.85
N GLY A 5 -13.68 21.10 -10.62
CA GLY A 5 -14.50 19.91 -10.63
C GLY A 5 -15.36 19.94 -9.38
N ARG A 6 -16.54 20.58 -9.45
CA ARG A 6 -17.59 20.44 -8.44
C ARG A 6 -18.16 19.02 -8.52
N GLY A 7 -17.42 18.04 -8.00
CA GLY A 7 -18.02 16.79 -7.57
C GLY A 7 -19.08 17.16 -6.53
N LYS A 8 -20.34 16.76 -6.72
CA LYS A 8 -21.45 17.16 -5.86
C LYS A 8 -21.10 16.90 -4.39
N GLY A 9 -20.79 17.95 -3.64
CA GLY A 9 -20.59 17.94 -2.19
C GLY A 9 -19.17 17.71 -1.66
N LEU A 10 -18.14 17.40 -2.46
CA LEU A 10 -16.75 17.28 -2.01
C LEU A 10 -15.83 18.25 -2.76
N GLU A 11 -14.97 18.94 -2.04
CA GLU A 11 -13.99 19.90 -2.53
C GLU A 11 -12.57 19.32 -2.41
N ILE A 12 -11.76 19.45 -3.46
CA ILE A 12 -10.37 18.98 -3.44
C ILE A 12 -9.48 20.11 -2.94
N SER A 13 -8.86 19.92 -1.77
CA SER A 13 -7.81 20.81 -1.27
C SER A 13 -6.44 20.38 -1.80
N LYS A 14 -5.54 21.35 -1.97
CA LYS A 14 -4.17 21.12 -2.46
C LYS A 14 -3.18 20.84 -1.33
N ASP A 15 -3.35 21.53 -0.18
CA ASP A 15 -2.28 21.65 0.81
C ASP A 15 -2.73 21.27 2.24
N LYS A 16 -3.98 21.60 2.61
CA LYS A 16 -4.50 21.35 3.97
C LYS A 16 -6.01 21.11 4.00
N LEU A 17 -6.46 20.22 4.89
CA LEU A 17 -7.87 20.00 5.15
C LEU A 17 -8.35 21.03 6.18
N SER A 18 -9.34 21.84 5.82
CA SER A 18 -9.84 22.94 6.65
C SER A 18 -11.36 22.96 6.83
N ALA A 19 -12.08 22.12 6.09
CA ALA A 19 -13.53 22.02 6.18
C ALA A 19 -14.02 20.57 5.97
N PRO A 20 -15.19 20.19 6.51
CA PRO A 20 -15.75 18.83 6.43
C PRO A 20 -16.01 18.31 5.01
N ASN A 21 -16.19 19.21 4.05
CA ASN A 21 -16.38 18.85 2.65
C ASN A 21 -15.07 18.67 1.88
N GLN A 22 -13.90 18.81 2.51
CA GLN A 22 -12.62 18.76 1.82
C GLN A 22 -11.96 17.37 1.85
N VAL A 23 -11.27 17.04 0.75
CA VAL A 23 -10.37 15.88 0.60
C VAL A 23 -9.03 16.31 0.00
N ILE A 24 -7.95 15.59 0.31
CA ILE A 24 -6.64 15.78 -0.30
C ILE A 24 -6.21 14.52 -1.02
N PHE A 25 -5.66 14.71 -2.23
CA PHE A 25 -4.91 13.71 -2.97
C PHE A 25 -3.43 14.08 -2.91
N PRO A 26 -2.60 13.41 -2.09
CA PRO A 26 -1.16 13.60 -2.15
C PRO A 26 -0.68 13.33 -3.57
N GLY A 27 -0.03 14.32 -4.19
CA GLY A 27 0.49 14.17 -5.54
C GLY A 27 1.58 13.10 -5.56
N MET A 28 1.27 11.92 -6.09
CA MET A 28 2.27 10.88 -6.35
C MET A 28 2.58 10.86 -7.84
N ALA A 29 3.86 11.04 -8.18
CA ALA A 29 4.28 10.84 -9.56
C ALA A 29 4.15 9.34 -9.91
N LEU A 30 3.42 9.05 -10.99
CA LEU A 30 3.40 7.74 -11.68
C LEU A 30 2.82 6.55 -10.89
N ALA A 31 1.71 6.74 -10.16
CA ALA A 31 1.02 5.66 -9.46
C ALA A 31 -0.26 5.19 -10.19
N SER A 32 -0.50 3.87 -10.22
CA SER A 32 -1.79 3.26 -10.61
C SER A 32 -2.73 3.07 -9.42
N PHE A 33 -2.61 3.94 -8.41
CA PHE A 33 -3.54 4.07 -7.29
C PHE A 33 -3.66 5.53 -6.85
N LEU A 34 -4.72 5.84 -6.11
CA LEU A 34 -4.96 7.14 -5.47
C LEU A 34 -4.99 6.95 -3.96
N SER A 35 -4.21 7.75 -3.24
CA SER A 35 -4.33 7.94 -1.80
C SER A 35 -5.28 9.08 -1.51
N VAL A 36 -6.23 8.86 -0.60
CA VAL A 36 -7.24 9.87 -0.24
C VAL A 36 -7.26 10.04 1.26
N ASN A 37 -7.15 11.29 1.71
CA ASN A 37 -7.33 11.67 3.11
C ASN A 37 -8.58 12.53 3.25
N PHE A 38 -9.33 12.30 4.32
CA PHE A 38 -10.61 12.95 4.58
C PHE A 38 -10.52 13.83 5.83
N TYR A 39 -11.23 14.96 5.82
CA TYR A 39 -11.51 15.68 7.06
C TYR A 39 -12.57 14.94 7.88
N ASP A 40 -13.60 14.43 7.20
CA ASP A 40 -14.72 13.69 7.79
C ASP A 40 -14.72 12.25 7.26
N LEU A 41 -14.36 11.30 8.13
CA LEU A 41 -14.26 9.87 7.79
C LEU A 41 -15.61 9.26 7.42
N ASP A 42 -16.73 9.82 7.87
CA ASP A 42 -18.07 9.28 7.56
C ASP A 42 -18.39 9.37 6.06
N ARG A 43 -17.70 10.26 5.34
CA ARG A 43 -17.84 10.45 3.89
C ARG A 43 -17.06 9.44 3.06
N ARG A 44 -16.20 8.64 3.69
CA ARG A 44 -15.31 7.70 3.01
C ARG A 44 -16.08 6.67 2.18
N LEU A 45 -17.17 6.11 2.72
CA LEU A 45 -17.99 5.11 2.02
C LEU A 45 -18.72 5.70 0.81
N GLU A 46 -19.25 6.92 0.94
CA GLU A 46 -19.87 7.66 -0.17
C GLU A 46 -18.86 7.87 -1.30
N PHE A 47 -17.66 8.35 -0.95
CA PHE A 47 -16.57 8.55 -1.92
C PHE A 47 -16.17 7.23 -2.58
N ALA A 48 -15.95 6.16 -1.80
CA ALA A 48 -15.57 4.85 -2.31
C ALA A 48 -16.58 4.32 -3.34
N THR A 49 -17.86 4.39 -3.01
CA THR A 49 -18.96 3.94 -3.87
C THR A 49 -19.02 4.76 -5.16
N ASN A 50 -18.81 6.08 -5.08
CA ASN A 50 -18.78 6.94 -6.25
C ASN A 50 -17.52 6.74 -7.11
N ALA A 51 -16.36 6.51 -6.50
CA ALA A 51 -15.11 6.24 -7.20
C ALA A 51 -15.23 4.97 -8.06
N LEU A 52 -15.87 3.91 -7.54
CA LEU A 52 -16.10 2.65 -8.25
C LEU A 52 -17.08 2.74 -9.42
N LYS A 53 -17.82 3.85 -9.57
CA LYS A 53 -18.61 4.14 -10.79
C LYS A 53 -17.71 4.54 -11.97
N ASN A 54 -16.48 4.99 -11.69
CA ASN A 54 -15.52 5.28 -12.73
C ASN A 54 -14.97 3.95 -13.28
N PRO A 55 -15.03 3.70 -14.61
CA PRO A 55 -14.55 2.45 -15.19
C PRO A 55 -13.05 2.19 -14.95
N ALA A 56 -12.27 3.23 -14.65
CA ALA A 56 -10.84 3.15 -14.32
C ALA A 56 -10.56 2.58 -12.92
N ALA A 57 -11.47 2.72 -11.96
CA ALA A 57 -11.28 2.23 -10.60
C ALA A 57 -11.60 0.73 -10.53
N GLU A 58 -10.65 -0.07 -10.04
CA GLU A 58 -10.80 -1.53 -9.91
C GLU A 58 -11.23 -1.90 -8.49
N LEU A 59 -10.51 -1.38 -7.50
CA LEU A 59 -10.75 -1.65 -6.08
C LEU A 59 -10.66 -0.36 -5.28
N VAL A 60 -11.42 -0.31 -4.19
CA VAL A 60 -11.26 0.69 -3.13
C VAL A 60 -11.06 -0.05 -1.82
N THR A 61 -10.04 0.34 -1.06
CA THR A 61 -9.71 -0.30 0.20
C THR A 61 -9.46 0.72 1.29
N TYR A 62 -9.84 0.40 2.51
CA TYR A 62 -9.59 1.25 3.67
C TYR A 62 -9.62 0.45 4.97
N LEU A 63 -8.95 0.97 6.00
CA LEU A 63 -8.95 0.41 7.33
C LEU A 63 -10.19 0.91 8.11
N GLU A 64 -10.97 -0.03 8.63
CA GLU A 64 -12.08 0.24 9.54
C GLU A 64 -11.70 -0.21 10.95
N THR A 65 -12.25 0.42 11.97
CA THR A 65 -12.04 0.03 13.37
C THR A 65 -13.33 0.25 14.15
N ASP A 66 -13.81 -0.78 14.85
CA ASP A 66 -15.00 -0.64 15.68
C ASP A 66 -14.71 0.08 17.00
N SER A 67 -15.78 0.36 17.75
CA SER A 67 -15.72 0.99 19.07
C SER A 67 -14.93 0.18 20.12
N ASN A 68 -14.68 -1.10 19.87
CA ASN A 68 -13.88 -1.98 20.75
C ASN A 68 -12.42 -2.05 20.31
N GLY A 69 -12.00 -1.26 19.31
CA GLY A 69 -10.62 -1.25 18.80
C GLY A 69 -10.28 -2.43 17.89
N LYS A 70 -11.26 -3.22 17.45
CA LYS A 70 -11.04 -4.29 16.48
C LYS A 70 -11.00 -3.69 15.08
N SER A 71 -9.91 -3.92 14.37
CA SER A 71 -9.73 -3.43 13.00
C SER A 71 -9.94 -4.52 11.94
N TRP A 72 -10.37 -4.09 10.76
CA TRP A 72 -10.42 -4.89 9.54
C TRP A 72 -10.23 -4.01 8.31
N ILE A 73 -9.89 -4.60 7.17
CA ILE A 73 -9.79 -3.86 5.91
C ILE A 73 -11.09 -4.10 5.15
N GLU A 74 -11.76 -3.01 4.78
CA GLU A 74 -12.85 -3.05 3.81
C GLU A 74 -12.27 -3.08 2.40
N VAL A 75 -12.80 -3.99 1.57
CA VAL A 75 -12.42 -4.14 0.17
C VAL A 75 -13.66 -4.07 -0.70
N LEU A 76 -13.77 -2.99 -1.46
CA LEU A 76 -14.87 -2.72 -2.37
C LEU A 76 -14.38 -2.86 -3.82
N GLY A 77 -15.21 -3.46 -4.66
CA GLY A 77 -14.98 -3.58 -6.10
C GLY A 77 -16.19 -3.11 -6.90
N GLN A 78 -16.06 -3.13 -8.23
CA GLN A 78 -17.14 -2.74 -9.13
C GLN A 78 -18.40 -3.61 -8.92
N GLU A 79 -19.55 -3.09 -9.37
CA GLU A 79 -20.85 -3.78 -9.30
C GLU A 79 -21.25 -4.25 -7.89
N GLY A 80 -20.88 -3.49 -6.86
CA GLY A 80 -21.21 -3.78 -5.47
C GLY A 80 -20.44 -4.95 -4.87
N ALA A 81 -19.30 -5.35 -5.45
CA ALA A 81 -18.45 -6.35 -4.82
C ALA A 81 -17.88 -5.81 -3.49
N HIS A 82 -17.93 -6.61 -2.43
CA HIS A 82 -17.59 -6.22 -1.07
C HIS A 82 -17.04 -7.40 -0.29
N ALA A 83 -15.88 -7.21 0.34
CA ALA A 83 -15.29 -8.16 1.26
C ALA A 83 -14.59 -7.47 2.42
N ARG A 84 -14.27 -8.25 3.46
CA ARG A 84 -13.48 -7.83 4.61
C ARG A 84 -12.27 -8.74 4.80
N ILE A 85 -11.16 -8.15 5.24
CA ILE A 85 -9.97 -8.89 5.68
C ILE A 85 -9.76 -8.65 7.17
N PHE A 86 -9.59 -9.74 7.89
CA PHE A 86 -9.21 -9.76 9.31
C PHE A 86 -7.85 -10.43 9.43
N TRP A 87 -7.05 -10.01 10.41
CA TRP A 87 -5.76 -10.63 10.67
C TRP A 87 -5.48 -10.71 12.17
N LYS A 88 -4.66 -11.70 12.55
CA LYS A 88 -4.09 -11.87 13.89
C LYS A 88 -2.73 -12.52 13.74
N GLN A 89 -1.65 -11.85 14.15
CA GLN A 89 -0.28 -12.33 13.93
C GLN A 89 -0.08 -12.68 12.43
N ASP A 90 0.20 -13.95 12.13
CA ASP A 90 0.44 -14.47 10.77
C ASP A 90 -0.77 -15.25 10.21
N LEU A 91 -1.95 -15.04 10.80
CA LEU A 91 -3.20 -15.64 10.35
C LEU A 91 -4.11 -14.60 9.73
N TYR A 92 -4.65 -14.90 8.56
CA TYR A 92 -5.60 -14.06 7.84
C TYR A 92 -6.93 -14.76 7.68
N ALA A 93 -8.02 -14.00 7.74
CA ALA A 93 -9.35 -14.44 7.35
C ALA A 93 -9.93 -13.46 6.34
N TYR A 94 -10.41 -14.00 5.22
CA TYR A 94 -11.10 -13.24 4.18
C TYR A 94 -12.59 -13.57 4.23
N SER A 95 -13.46 -12.57 4.27
CA SER A 95 -14.91 -12.74 4.27
C SER A 95 -15.51 -11.99 3.08
N ALA A 96 -16.00 -12.75 2.10
CA ALA A 96 -16.73 -12.23 0.95
C ALA A 96 -18.17 -11.93 1.36
N ILE A 97 -18.52 -10.65 1.52
CA ILE A 97 -19.86 -10.21 1.93
C ILE A 97 -20.80 -10.22 0.72
N GLN A 98 -20.33 -9.66 -0.40
CA GLN A 98 -21.06 -9.61 -1.65
C GLN A 98 -20.07 -9.80 -2.80
N LYS A 99 -20.22 -10.88 -3.58
CA LYS A 99 -19.23 -11.29 -4.60
C LYS A 99 -17.82 -11.43 -3.98
N ASN A 100 -16.80 -11.63 -4.81
CA ASN A 100 -15.43 -11.86 -4.39
C ASN A 100 -14.49 -10.87 -5.08
N PRO A 101 -14.34 -9.63 -4.57
CA PRO A 101 -13.59 -8.57 -5.25
C PRO A 101 -12.11 -8.93 -5.46
N LEU A 102 -11.51 -9.74 -4.58
CA LEU A 102 -10.11 -10.15 -4.68
C LEU A 102 -9.91 -11.50 -5.41
N ARG A 103 -11.01 -12.13 -5.86
CA ARG A 103 -10.98 -13.45 -6.53
C ARG A 103 -10.24 -14.52 -5.73
N ILE A 104 -10.40 -14.48 -4.40
CA ILE A 104 -9.79 -15.44 -3.47
C ILE A 104 -10.41 -16.83 -3.70
N PRO A 105 -9.62 -17.92 -3.72
CA PRO A 105 -10.17 -19.28 -3.84
C PRO A 105 -11.20 -19.59 -2.75
N GLU A 106 -12.30 -20.25 -3.12
CA GLU A 106 -13.44 -20.53 -2.24
C GLU A 106 -13.05 -21.22 -0.93
N GLU A 107 -12.02 -22.07 -0.95
CA GLU A 107 -11.55 -22.77 0.26
C GLU A 107 -10.93 -21.85 1.32
N LEU A 108 -10.59 -20.62 0.97
CA LEU A 108 -10.03 -19.60 1.89
C LEU A 108 -11.07 -18.57 2.33
N ILE A 109 -12.31 -18.67 1.86
CA ILE A 109 -13.37 -17.70 2.14
C ILE A 109 -14.15 -18.12 3.39
N SER A 110 -14.23 -17.20 4.35
CA SER A 110 -15.07 -17.32 5.54
C SER A 110 -16.55 -17.26 5.15
N ARG A 111 -17.38 -18.11 5.77
CA ARG A 111 -18.83 -18.16 5.51
C ARG A 111 -19.62 -17.65 6.71
N GLY A 112 -20.46 -16.66 6.48
CA GLY A 112 -21.25 -16.03 7.54
C GLY A 112 -20.37 -15.35 8.59
N GLN A 113 -20.73 -15.49 9.87
CA GLN A 113 -20.02 -14.84 10.98
C GLN A 113 -18.79 -15.62 11.46
N ASN A 114 -18.61 -16.86 11.00
CA ASN A 114 -17.48 -17.70 11.40
C ASN A 114 -16.27 -17.41 10.51
N LEU A 115 -15.32 -16.65 11.05
CA LEU A 115 -14.06 -16.34 10.38
C LEU A 115 -13.16 -17.58 10.31
N LEU A 116 -12.81 -17.97 9.09
CA LEU A 116 -11.87 -19.04 8.81
C LEU A 116 -10.48 -18.43 8.66
N PHE A 117 -9.63 -18.62 9.67
CA PHE A 117 -8.27 -18.12 9.67
C PHE A 117 -7.32 -19.15 9.05
N HIS A 118 -6.53 -18.71 8.07
CA HIS A 118 -5.46 -19.50 7.46
C HIS A 118 -4.10 -18.82 7.69
N PRO A 119 -3.01 -19.59 7.73
CA PRO A 119 -1.66 -19.05 7.69
C PRO A 119 -1.45 -18.16 6.46
N ASP A 120 -0.72 -17.08 6.63
CA ASP A 120 -0.25 -16.20 5.56
C ASP A 120 0.37 -16.99 4.38
N SER A 121 1.25 -17.95 4.68
CA SER A 121 1.88 -18.82 3.67
C SER A 121 0.88 -19.63 2.83
N THR A 122 -0.30 -19.93 3.39
CA THR A 122 -1.39 -20.60 2.67
C THR A 122 -2.04 -19.63 1.68
N PHE A 123 -2.31 -18.38 2.11
CA PHE A 123 -2.80 -17.34 1.21
C PHE A 123 -1.80 -17.05 0.09
N PHE A 124 -0.51 -16.89 0.42
CA PHE A 124 0.55 -16.66 -0.56
C PHE A 124 0.54 -17.73 -1.65
N LYS A 125 0.70 -19.00 -1.25
CA LYS A 125 0.76 -20.14 -2.18
C LYS A 125 -0.46 -20.25 -3.09
N LYS A 126 -1.64 -19.89 -2.57
CA LYS A 126 -2.91 -20.00 -3.29
C LYS A 126 -3.23 -18.82 -4.18
N THR A 127 -2.63 -17.65 -3.92
CA THR A 127 -2.99 -16.40 -4.59
C THR A 127 -1.84 -15.74 -5.35
N GLN A 128 -0.60 -16.25 -5.23
CA GLN A 128 0.59 -15.72 -5.91
C GLN A 128 0.41 -15.58 -7.43
N ASP A 129 -0.35 -16.46 -8.07
CA ASP A 129 -0.60 -16.45 -9.52
C ASP A 129 -1.99 -15.91 -9.90
N SER A 130 -2.71 -15.33 -8.93
CA SER A 130 -4.05 -14.79 -9.16
C SER A 130 -4.01 -13.45 -9.90
N HIS A 131 -5.20 -12.93 -10.27
CA HIS A 131 -5.29 -11.59 -10.86
C HIS A 131 -4.76 -10.49 -9.94
N PHE A 132 -4.88 -10.69 -8.61
CA PHE A 132 -4.34 -9.82 -7.58
C PHE A 132 -3.35 -10.61 -6.72
N PRO A 133 -2.09 -10.76 -7.17
CA PRO A 133 -1.09 -11.56 -6.47
C PRO A 133 -0.95 -11.16 -5.02
N ASP A 134 -1.13 -12.14 -4.13
CA ASP A 134 -0.90 -12.02 -2.69
C ASP A 134 -1.59 -10.79 -2.05
N ALA A 135 -2.78 -10.44 -2.54
CA ALA A 135 -3.46 -9.20 -2.20
C ALA A 135 -3.77 -9.06 -0.70
N VAL A 136 -4.08 -10.17 -0.02
CA VAL A 136 -4.42 -10.16 1.41
C VAL A 136 -3.22 -9.71 2.24
N TYR A 137 -2.04 -10.32 2.04
CA TYR A 137 -0.81 -9.91 2.70
C TYR A 137 -0.48 -8.44 2.42
N ARG A 138 -0.51 -8.03 1.15
CA ARG A 138 -0.19 -6.67 0.74
C ARG A 138 -1.11 -5.62 1.39
N LEU A 139 -2.39 -5.92 1.50
CA LEU A 139 -3.37 -5.05 2.15
C LEU A 139 -3.14 -5.00 3.67
N VAL A 140 -2.89 -6.15 4.31
CA VAL A 140 -2.58 -6.21 5.74
C VAL A 140 -1.31 -5.43 6.08
N GLU A 141 -0.24 -5.61 5.30
CA GLU A 141 1.01 -4.86 5.48
C GLU A 141 0.82 -3.36 5.25
N SER A 142 0.01 -2.97 4.27
CA SER A 142 -0.38 -1.56 4.08
C SER A 142 -1.11 -1.00 5.31
N ALA A 143 -2.04 -1.78 5.87
CA ALA A 143 -2.82 -1.38 7.05
C ALA A 143 -2.01 -1.32 8.35
N LYS A 144 -0.89 -2.05 8.45
CA LYS A 144 0.06 -1.97 9.59
C LYS A 144 0.88 -0.66 9.63
N LYS A 145 0.45 0.36 8.87
CA LYS A 145 0.98 1.74 8.87
C LYS A 145 2.50 1.77 8.72
N GLN A 146 2.99 1.23 7.60
CA GLN A 146 4.40 1.32 7.24
C GLN A 146 4.83 2.74 6.80
N VAL A 147 3.89 3.69 6.76
CA VAL A 147 4.13 5.10 6.42
C VAL A 147 3.64 6.01 7.54
N ALA A 148 4.31 7.17 7.72
CA ALA A 148 4.00 8.13 8.79
C ALA A 148 2.57 8.70 8.68
N ASN A 149 2.11 8.95 7.45
CA ASN A 149 0.78 9.46 7.14
C ASN A 149 0.04 8.44 6.26
N PRO A 150 -0.53 7.37 6.87
CA PRO A 150 -1.28 6.37 6.11
C PRO A 150 -2.54 7.02 5.52
N PRO A 151 -2.90 6.70 4.27
CA PRO A 151 -4.13 7.21 3.69
C PRO A 151 -5.35 6.61 4.38
N ASP A 152 -6.40 7.42 4.53
CA ASP A 152 -7.69 6.96 5.04
C ASP A 152 -8.38 5.98 4.07
N LEU A 153 -8.06 6.08 2.78
CA LEU A 153 -8.58 5.24 1.70
C LEU A 153 -7.61 5.17 0.52
N LEU A 154 -7.54 4.00 -0.10
CA LEU A 154 -6.79 3.73 -1.34
C LEU A 154 -7.77 3.36 -2.46
N VAL A 155 -7.64 3.99 -3.62
CA VAL A 155 -8.32 3.58 -4.87
C VAL A 155 -7.28 2.94 -5.77
N SER A 156 -7.37 1.63 -6.02
CA SER A 156 -6.54 0.98 -7.05
C SER A 156 -7.20 1.14 -8.41
N LEU A 157 -6.41 1.55 -9.40
CA LEU A 157 -6.86 1.67 -10.78
C LEU A 157 -6.57 0.38 -11.55
N LYS A 158 -7.32 0.17 -12.64
CA LYS A 158 -7.04 -0.86 -13.64
C LYS A 158 -5.71 -0.56 -14.35
N ASP A 159 -5.08 -1.60 -14.89
CA ASP A 159 -3.88 -1.45 -15.70
C ASP A 159 -4.13 -0.53 -16.90
N GLY A 160 -3.15 0.33 -17.20
CA GLY A 160 -3.24 1.34 -18.25
C GLY A 160 -3.93 2.64 -17.82
N TYR A 161 -4.52 2.71 -16.62
CA TYR A 161 -5.07 3.96 -16.06
C TYR A 161 -4.10 4.64 -15.08
N CYS A 162 -4.19 5.96 -15.03
CA CYS A 162 -3.44 6.82 -14.14
C CYS A 162 -4.34 7.79 -13.40
N GLY A 163 -3.89 8.29 -12.24
CA GLY A 163 -4.40 9.55 -11.73
C GLY A 163 -4.21 10.64 -12.77
N GLN A 164 -5.27 11.37 -13.13
CA GLN A 164 -5.15 12.52 -14.04
C GLN A 164 -4.63 13.75 -13.28
N GLY A 165 -3.73 14.51 -13.90
CA GLY A 165 -3.17 15.77 -13.37
C GLY A 165 -2.66 16.68 -14.47
N ASP A 166 -2.23 17.91 -14.15
CA ASP A 166 -1.62 18.80 -15.15
C ASP A 166 -0.31 18.25 -15.73
N PHE A 167 0.30 17.25 -15.10
CA PHE A 167 1.48 16.59 -15.61
C PHE A 167 1.13 15.57 -16.72
N SER A 168 -0.02 14.88 -16.63
CA SER A 168 -0.40 13.84 -17.61
C SER A 168 -0.69 14.38 -19.01
N GLN A 169 -0.88 15.70 -19.16
CA GLN A 169 -1.03 16.34 -20.48
C GLN A 169 0.32 16.55 -21.20
N PHE A 170 1.45 16.50 -20.47
CA PHE A 170 2.80 16.72 -21.00
C PHE A 170 3.64 15.45 -21.06
N VAL A 171 3.20 14.34 -20.44
CA VAL A 171 3.89 13.05 -20.50
C VAL A 171 2.97 11.96 -21.04
N LYS A 172 3.38 11.30 -22.12
CA LYS A 172 2.78 10.03 -22.55
C LYS A 172 3.30 8.94 -21.63
N MET A 173 2.52 8.56 -20.62
CA MET A 173 2.95 7.56 -19.67
C MET A 173 2.94 6.17 -20.30
N VAL A 174 4.12 5.55 -20.38
CA VAL A 174 4.30 4.22 -21.00
C VAL A 174 4.15 3.10 -19.96
N ARG A 175 4.48 3.35 -18.68
CA ARG A 175 4.35 2.39 -17.57
C ARG A 175 4.04 3.10 -16.24
N MET A 176 3.23 2.46 -15.41
CA MET A 176 2.92 2.85 -14.04
C MET A 176 2.93 1.60 -13.16
N HIS A 177 3.06 1.79 -11.85
CA HIS A 177 3.04 0.71 -10.87
C HIS A 177 2.21 1.12 -9.64
N GLY A 178 1.87 0.13 -8.81
CA GLY A 178 1.20 0.34 -7.53
C GLY A 178 -0.27 -0.09 -7.48
N SER A 179 -0.87 -0.56 -8.58
CA SER A 179 -2.15 -1.26 -8.52
C SER A 179 -1.97 -2.67 -7.96
N PHE A 180 -3.08 -3.28 -7.55
CA PHE A 180 -3.07 -4.66 -7.04
C PHE A 180 -2.90 -5.72 -8.13
N THR A 181 -2.99 -5.36 -9.41
CA THR A 181 -2.97 -6.31 -10.53
C THR A 181 -1.63 -7.02 -10.65
N ALA A 182 -1.64 -8.20 -11.24
CA ALA A 182 -0.42 -8.92 -11.61
C ALA A 182 0.58 -8.06 -12.42
N GLY A 183 0.08 -7.26 -13.38
CA GLY A 183 0.92 -6.40 -14.23
C GLY A 183 1.70 -5.33 -13.46
N SER A 184 1.23 -4.93 -12.28
CA SER A 184 1.89 -3.95 -11.41
C SER A 184 2.59 -4.56 -10.18
N SER A 185 2.55 -5.89 -10.03
CA SER A 185 2.98 -6.58 -8.79
C SER A 185 4.22 -7.45 -8.97
N PHE A 186 4.48 -7.97 -10.17
CA PHE A 186 5.61 -8.86 -10.41
C PHE A 186 6.90 -8.12 -10.76
N GLY A 187 8.00 -8.65 -10.23
CA GLY A 187 9.37 -8.36 -10.66
C GLY A 187 10.08 -9.65 -11.10
N LEU A 188 11.35 -9.55 -11.47
CA LEU A 188 12.18 -10.70 -11.82
C LEU A 188 13.38 -10.79 -10.87
N VAL A 189 13.59 -12.00 -10.34
CA VAL A 189 14.79 -12.35 -9.58
C VAL A 189 15.45 -13.53 -10.31
N ALA A 190 16.75 -13.43 -10.53
CA ALA A 190 17.55 -14.47 -11.15
C ALA A 190 18.78 -14.75 -10.30
N ASN A 191 19.13 -16.03 -10.15
CA ASN A 191 20.30 -16.49 -9.43
C ASN A 191 20.91 -17.69 -10.17
N THR A 192 22.23 -17.72 -10.29
CA THR A 192 22.98 -18.82 -10.89
C THR A 192 23.59 -19.76 -9.84
N SER A 193 23.65 -19.32 -8.58
CA SER A 193 24.32 -20.07 -7.51
C SER A 193 23.44 -21.16 -6.93
N HIS A 194 22.14 -20.90 -6.72
CA HIS A 194 21.19 -21.84 -6.13
C HIS A 194 19.77 -21.67 -6.70
N PRO A 195 18.92 -22.71 -6.64
CA PRO A 195 17.51 -22.59 -7.02
C PRO A 195 16.75 -21.57 -6.15
N ILE A 196 15.90 -20.77 -6.79
CA ILE A 196 14.95 -19.87 -6.13
C ILE A 196 13.53 -20.42 -6.36
N PRO A 197 12.62 -20.34 -5.36
CA PRO A 197 11.23 -20.72 -5.57
C PRO A 197 10.57 -19.97 -6.75
N PRO A 198 9.54 -20.54 -7.39
CA PRO A 198 8.86 -19.90 -8.53
C PRO A 198 8.29 -18.50 -8.24
N ALA A 199 7.92 -18.22 -6.99
CA ALA A 199 7.50 -16.91 -6.53
C ALA A 199 8.09 -16.64 -5.14
N VAL A 200 8.52 -15.40 -4.94
CA VAL A 200 9.17 -14.93 -3.71
C VAL A 200 8.67 -13.50 -3.46
N ARG A 201 8.36 -13.15 -2.22
CA ARG A 201 8.04 -11.76 -1.85
C ARG A 201 9.30 -10.93 -1.84
N SER A 202 9.16 -9.63 -2.13
CA SER A 202 10.31 -8.72 -2.15
C SER A 202 11.06 -8.68 -0.81
N THR A 203 10.36 -8.85 0.32
CA THR A 203 10.93 -8.92 1.67
C THR A 203 11.84 -10.13 1.87
N ASP A 204 11.64 -11.20 1.12
CA ASP A 204 12.30 -12.49 1.32
C ASP A 204 13.43 -12.73 0.30
N ILE A 205 13.64 -11.81 -0.65
CA ILE A 205 14.64 -11.98 -1.73
C ILE A 205 16.05 -12.16 -1.15
N LEU A 206 16.45 -11.33 -0.19
CA LEU A 206 17.82 -11.38 0.35
C LEU A 206 18.10 -12.69 1.06
N SER A 207 17.14 -13.21 1.85
CA SER A 207 17.30 -14.50 2.52
C SER A 207 17.41 -15.65 1.51
N HIS A 208 16.64 -15.62 0.41
CA HIS A 208 16.77 -16.58 -0.68
C HIS A 208 18.08 -16.48 -1.46
N LEU A 209 18.74 -15.31 -1.45
CA LEU A 209 20.07 -15.12 -2.03
C LEU A 209 21.20 -15.49 -1.06
N GLY A 210 20.89 -15.90 0.17
CA GLY A 210 21.87 -16.15 1.23
C GLY A 210 22.56 -14.87 1.71
N ILE A 211 21.95 -13.71 1.45
CA ILE A 211 22.48 -12.41 1.84
C ILE A 211 21.84 -12.05 3.17
N ARG A 212 22.65 -11.97 4.21
CA ARG A 212 22.23 -11.38 5.48
C ARG A 212 22.07 -9.88 5.31
N VAL A 213 20.98 -9.33 5.85
CA VAL A 213 20.68 -7.91 5.63
C VAL A 213 21.77 -7.02 6.28
N GLU A 214 22.36 -7.47 7.39
CA GLU A 214 23.46 -6.77 8.06
C GLU A 214 24.75 -6.77 7.23
N GLU A 215 24.94 -7.74 6.33
CA GLU A 215 26.07 -7.81 5.41
C GLU A 215 25.84 -6.90 4.19
N ALA A 216 24.61 -6.91 3.65
CA ALA A 216 24.21 -6.05 2.53
C ALA A 216 24.36 -4.55 2.86
N PHE A 217 24.07 -4.17 4.10
CA PHE A 217 24.11 -2.78 4.56
C PHE A 217 25.22 -2.52 5.60
N HIS A 218 26.37 -3.20 5.50
CA HIS A 218 27.49 -3.07 6.46
C HIS A 218 27.94 -1.61 6.69
N LYS A 219 27.88 -0.75 5.67
CA LYS A 219 28.19 0.70 5.81
C LYS A 219 27.19 1.46 6.66
N SER A 220 25.96 0.94 6.78
CA SER A 220 24.88 1.50 7.59
C SER A 220 24.75 0.79 8.95
N LYS A 221 25.54 -0.26 9.20
CA LYS A 221 25.47 -1.09 10.41
C LYS A 221 25.68 -0.32 11.72
N HIS A 222 26.51 0.72 11.70
CA HIS A 222 26.72 1.58 12.87
C HIS A 222 25.48 2.39 13.25
N PHE A 223 24.60 2.71 12.29
CA PHE A 223 23.34 3.36 12.58
C PHE A 223 22.31 2.40 13.22
N PHE A 224 22.43 1.09 13.02
CA PHE A 224 21.45 0.12 13.52
C PHE A 224 21.74 -0.40 14.94
N HIS A 225 22.93 -0.12 15.48
CA HIS A 225 23.34 -0.50 16.84
C HIS A 225 23.60 0.69 17.78
N GLY A 226 23.46 1.92 17.27
CA GLY A 226 23.54 3.14 18.09
C GLY A 226 22.21 3.46 18.78
N ASP A 227 22.27 4.32 19.79
CA ASP A 227 21.08 5.01 20.30
C ASP A 227 20.43 5.80 19.15
N GLU A 228 19.10 5.72 19.01
CA GLU A 228 18.35 6.25 17.87
C GLU A 228 18.67 7.73 17.60
N ASN A 229 18.84 8.53 18.66
CA ASN A 229 19.19 9.94 18.54
C ASN A 229 20.61 10.15 18.01
N SER A 230 21.55 9.30 18.41
CA SER A 230 22.95 9.33 17.97
C SER A 230 23.06 8.97 16.48
N SER A 231 22.31 7.94 16.05
CA SER A 231 22.27 7.51 14.65
C SER A 231 21.60 8.55 13.74
N ILE A 232 20.54 9.21 14.21
CA ILE A 232 19.89 10.32 13.50
C ILE A 232 20.84 11.53 13.37
N GLN A 233 21.59 11.88 14.41
CA GLN A 233 22.56 12.97 14.35
C GLN A 233 23.69 12.67 13.36
N GLU A 234 24.24 11.46 13.38
CA GLU A 234 25.32 11.07 12.48
C GLU A 234 24.87 11.07 11.00
N LEU A 235 23.63 10.65 10.71
CA LEU A 235 23.03 10.78 9.38
C LEU A 235 22.91 12.26 8.98
N ARG A 236 22.41 13.12 9.86
CA ARG A 236 22.33 14.57 9.58
C ARG A 236 23.68 15.15 9.21
N THR A 237 24.75 14.72 9.90
CA THR A 237 26.11 15.18 9.61
C THR A 237 26.63 14.65 8.28
N GLN A 238 26.42 13.37 7.95
CA GLN A 238 26.87 12.80 6.66
C GLN A 238 26.12 13.37 5.44
N PHE A 239 24.86 13.75 5.61
CA PHE A 239 24.04 14.30 4.53
C PHE A 239 24.02 15.85 4.51
N ALA A 240 24.76 16.52 5.39
CA ALA A 240 24.89 17.97 5.42
C ALA A 240 25.53 18.56 4.14
N ASP A 241 26.33 17.75 3.43
CA ASP A 241 26.99 18.14 2.17
C ASP A 241 26.19 17.73 0.90
N GLY A 242 24.99 17.15 1.07
CA GLY A 242 24.13 16.76 -0.04
C GLY A 242 23.48 17.97 -0.73
N ILE A 243 23.20 17.84 -2.04
CA ILE A 243 22.47 18.87 -2.80
C ILE A 243 21.13 19.15 -2.08
N PRO A 244 20.86 20.38 -1.62
CA PRO A 244 19.62 20.70 -0.95
C PRO A 244 18.46 20.50 -1.94
N THR A 245 17.75 19.38 -1.79
CA THR A 245 16.50 19.18 -2.51
C THR A 245 15.40 19.89 -1.74
N ARG A 246 14.57 20.68 -2.42
CA ARG A 246 13.45 21.42 -1.79
C ARG A 246 12.29 20.52 -1.35
N ILE A 247 12.52 19.21 -1.26
CA ILE A 247 11.50 18.21 -0.92
C ILE A 247 11.75 17.81 0.52
N ASN A 248 11.08 18.48 1.46
CA ASN A 248 11.13 18.19 2.90
C ASN A 248 10.62 16.77 3.29
N GLU A 249 10.21 15.95 2.32
CA GLU A 249 9.56 14.64 2.54
C GLU A 249 10.52 13.43 2.42
N PHE A 250 11.76 13.62 1.97
CA PHE A 250 12.79 12.58 1.89
C PHE A 250 14.01 12.91 2.75
N SER A 251 13.77 13.31 3.99
CA SER A 251 14.87 13.54 4.91
C SER A 251 15.63 12.21 5.15
N PRO A 252 16.97 12.24 5.27
CA PRO A 252 17.78 11.06 5.58
C PRO A 252 17.28 10.27 6.80
N GLU A 253 16.68 10.95 7.77
CA GLU A 253 16.04 10.37 8.96
C GLU A 253 14.84 9.50 8.60
N MET A 254 14.00 9.93 7.67
CA MET A 254 12.85 9.14 7.19
C MET A 254 13.30 7.90 6.40
N ILE A 255 14.39 8.01 5.63
CA ILE A 255 14.99 6.87 4.92
C ILE A 255 15.55 5.87 5.94
N PHE A 256 16.24 6.35 6.96
CA PHE A 256 16.80 5.53 8.01
C PHE A 256 15.74 4.81 8.84
N LEU A 257 14.69 5.51 9.30
CA LEU A 257 13.55 4.92 10.01
C LEU A 257 12.82 3.85 9.18
N ARG A 258 12.81 3.99 7.84
CA ARG A 258 12.25 2.98 6.94
C ARG A 258 13.16 1.75 6.83
N LEU A 259 14.47 1.95 6.72
CA LEU A 259 15.44 0.85 6.64
C LEU A 259 15.50 0.06 7.95
N THR A 260 15.50 0.72 9.12
CA THR A 260 15.41 0.04 10.43
C THR A 260 14.15 -0.78 10.58
N LYS A 261 12.99 -0.26 10.11
CA LYS A 261 11.73 -0.99 10.17
C LYS A 261 11.74 -2.24 9.27
N ILE A 262 12.30 -2.15 8.06
CA ILE A 262 12.48 -3.30 7.16
C ILE A 262 13.39 -4.35 7.83
N LEU A 263 14.49 -3.92 8.43
CA LEU A 263 15.47 -4.78 9.10
C LEU A 263 14.97 -5.43 10.38
N SER A 264 14.09 -4.78 11.13
CA SER A 264 13.49 -5.34 12.36
C SER A 264 12.33 -6.29 12.08
N SER A 265 11.81 -6.28 10.85
CA SER A 265 10.73 -7.17 10.38
C SER A 265 11.21 -8.44 9.65
N THR A 266 12.52 -8.53 9.37
CA THR A 266 13.23 -9.71 8.82
C THR A 266 14.01 -10.43 9.91
#